data_AF-A0A947UU01-F1
#
_entry.id   AF-A0A947UU01-F1
#
_cell.length_a   1.000
_cell.length_b   1.000
_cell.length_c   1.000
_cell.angle_alpha   90.00
_cell.angle_beta   90.00
_cell.angle_gamma   90.00
#
_symmetry.space_group_name_H-M   'P 1'
#
loop_
_entity.id
_entity.type
_entity.pdbx_description
1 polymer ?
#
loop_
_entity_poly.entity_id
_entity_poly.type
_entity_poly.pdbx_seq_one_letter_code
_entity_poly.pdbx_strand_id
1 'polypeptide(L)'
;MNQLIAPYGGTLVNLIDPARSDALKQEALSLPSLDLGWRQQCELEMLMTGAYSPLTGFMTRAQCARIESDRQLDDGSFWPLPVALSSRQKIAAELKPGDRVALRDGEGFMLAVLTVSDVWDDNGAWLLGGAVEGVALPSHPDFASLRATPAELRALFARRGWRRVV
;
A
#
# COMPACT_ATOMS: atom_id res chain seq x y z
N MET A 1 16.50 14.41 -22.97
CA MET A 1 15.73 13.43 -22.17
C MET A 1 15.45 12.22 -23.06
N ASN A 2 16.21 11.14 -22.93
CA ASN A 2 16.18 10.02 -23.89
C ASN A 2 16.07 8.64 -23.21
N GLN A 3 15.54 8.60 -21.99
CA GLN A 3 15.33 7.40 -21.16
C GLN A 3 13.96 7.49 -20.48
N LEU A 4 13.37 6.34 -20.15
CA LEU A 4 12.11 6.27 -19.41
C LEU A 4 12.29 6.95 -18.04
N ILE A 5 11.31 7.76 -17.62
CA ILE A 5 11.37 8.49 -16.36
C ILE A 5 11.61 7.54 -15.18
N ALA A 6 12.52 7.89 -14.27
CA ALA A 6 12.76 7.12 -13.06
C ALA A 6 11.49 7.08 -12.17
N PRO A 7 11.31 6.06 -11.33
CA PRO A 7 10.28 6.09 -10.29
C PRO A 7 10.45 7.31 -9.39
N TYR A 8 9.34 7.81 -8.84
CA TYR A 8 9.39 8.89 -7.88
C TYR A 8 10.09 8.42 -6.59
N GLY A 9 10.95 9.26 -6.00
CA GLY A 9 11.89 8.85 -4.94
C GLY A 9 13.08 8.00 -5.42
N GLY A 10 13.22 7.77 -6.72
CA GLY A 10 14.41 7.15 -7.35
C GLY A 10 14.37 5.63 -7.48
N THR A 11 13.59 4.92 -6.65
CA THR A 11 13.46 3.46 -6.70
C THR A 11 11.98 3.07 -6.70
N LEU A 12 11.63 2.07 -7.51
CA LEU A 12 10.27 1.54 -7.55
C LEU A 12 10.07 0.63 -6.34
N VAL A 13 9.12 0.99 -5.48
CA VAL A 13 8.73 0.18 -4.33
C VAL A 13 8.06 -1.10 -4.81
N ASN A 14 8.37 -2.21 -4.15
CA ASN A 14 7.60 -3.45 -4.23
C ASN A 14 7.56 -4.04 -2.82
N LEU A 15 6.37 -4.09 -2.22
CA LEU A 15 6.20 -4.56 -0.84
C LEU A 15 5.97 -6.06 -0.75
N ILE A 16 5.88 -6.76 -1.87
CA ILE A 16 5.72 -8.22 -1.90
C ILE A 16 7.10 -8.84 -2.05
N ASP A 17 7.61 -9.42 -0.97
CA ASP A 17 8.81 -10.24 -0.96
C ASP A 17 8.44 -11.73 -0.95
N PRO A 18 8.64 -12.45 -2.07
CA PRO A 18 8.33 -13.89 -2.16
C PRO A 18 9.04 -14.73 -1.11
N ALA A 19 10.22 -14.31 -0.64
CA ALA A 19 10.97 -15.04 0.39
C ALA A 19 10.30 -14.96 1.78
N ARG A 20 9.46 -13.94 2.01
CA ARG A 20 8.75 -13.72 3.28
C ARG A 20 7.27 -14.08 3.24
N SER A 21 6.68 -14.26 2.06
CA SER A 21 5.25 -14.54 1.89
C SER A 21 4.75 -15.70 2.75
N ASP A 22 5.47 -16.83 2.81
CA ASP A 22 5.01 -17.99 3.58
C ASP A 22 5.13 -17.78 5.09
N ALA A 23 6.19 -17.10 5.55
CA ALA A 23 6.33 -16.72 6.95
C ALA A 23 5.21 -15.75 7.39
N LEU A 24 4.89 -14.75 6.57
CA LEU A 24 3.81 -13.81 6.82
C LEU A 24 2.43 -14.49 6.83
N LYS A 25 2.19 -15.47 5.95
CA LYS A 25 0.96 -16.27 5.97
C LYS A 25 0.80 -17.05 7.27
N GLN A 26 1.87 -17.67 7.76
CA GLN A 26 1.83 -18.41 9.04
C GLN A 26 1.61 -17.47 10.22
N GLU A 27 2.32 -16.34 10.26
CA GLU A 27 2.16 -15.33 11.30
C GLU A 27 0.72 -14.81 11.36
N ALA A 28 0.15 -14.49 10.20
CA ALA A 28 -1.20 -13.94 10.05
C ALA A 28 -2.34 -14.86 10.54
N LEU A 29 -2.07 -16.15 10.81
CA LEU A 29 -3.03 -17.05 11.45
C LEU A 29 -3.29 -16.68 12.92
N SER A 30 -2.33 -16.02 13.57
CA SER A 30 -2.39 -15.63 14.98
C SER A 30 -2.69 -14.15 15.21
N LEU A 31 -2.66 -13.34 14.15
CA LEU A 31 -2.90 -11.91 14.22
C LEU A 31 -4.40 -11.57 14.18
N PRO A 32 -4.82 -10.44 14.79
CA PRO A 32 -6.09 -9.83 14.45
C PRO A 32 -6.12 -9.49 12.95
N SER A 33 -7.31 -9.45 12.36
CA SER A 33 -7.47 -9.15 10.94
C SER A 33 -8.46 -8.04 10.66
N LEU A 34 -8.24 -7.36 9.54
CA LEU A 34 -9.14 -6.38 8.94
C LEU A 34 -9.50 -6.85 7.53
N ASP A 35 -10.79 -7.09 7.29
CA ASP A 35 -11.29 -7.42 5.96
C ASP A 35 -11.52 -6.12 5.17
N LEU A 36 -10.76 -5.95 4.10
CA LEU A 36 -10.76 -4.74 3.30
C LEU A 36 -11.91 -4.77 2.30
N GLY A 37 -12.69 -3.69 2.26
CA GLY A 37 -13.58 -3.41 1.15
C GLY A 37 -12.81 -3.03 -0.12
N TRP A 38 -13.47 -3.13 -1.26
CA TRP A 38 -12.91 -2.87 -2.60
C TRP A 38 -11.98 -1.64 -2.68
N ARG A 39 -12.41 -0.48 -2.17
CA ARG A 39 -11.60 0.76 -2.25
C ARG A 39 -10.30 0.65 -1.46
N GLN A 40 -10.34 0.04 -0.28
CA GLN A 40 -9.14 -0.16 0.55
C GLN A 40 -8.19 -1.16 -0.11
N GLN A 41 -8.74 -2.19 -0.77
CA GLN A 41 -7.94 -3.14 -1.55
C GLN A 41 -7.23 -2.44 -2.72
N CYS A 42 -7.91 -1.53 -3.44
CA CYS A 42 -7.26 -0.73 -4.48
C CYS A 42 -6.11 0.11 -3.93
N GLU A 43 -6.30 0.79 -2.79
CA GLU A 43 -5.21 1.58 -2.21
C GLU A 43 -4.05 0.72 -1.72
N LEU A 44 -4.35 -0.43 -1.12
CA LEU A 44 -3.33 -1.40 -0.74
C LEU A 44 -2.58 -1.91 -1.98
N GLU A 45 -3.26 -2.21 -3.08
CA GLU A 45 -2.65 -2.64 -4.34
C GLU A 45 -1.74 -1.56 -4.94
N MET A 46 -2.18 -0.30 -4.99
CA MET A 46 -1.37 0.83 -5.47
C MET A 46 -0.12 1.04 -4.61
N LEU A 47 -0.25 0.88 -3.29
CA LEU A 47 0.88 0.95 -2.37
C LEU A 47 1.86 -0.21 -2.58
N MET A 48 1.37 -1.46 -2.57
CA MET A 48 2.22 -2.66 -2.62
C MET A 48 2.98 -2.82 -3.93
N THR A 49 2.38 -2.37 -5.04
CA THR A 49 2.97 -2.47 -6.40
C THR A 49 3.89 -1.30 -6.76
N GLY A 50 4.01 -0.31 -5.87
CA GLY A 50 4.87 0.86 -6.07
C GLY A 50 4.27 1.95 -6.93
N ALA A 51 2.96 1.92 -7.22
CA ALA A 51 2.28 3.05 -7.86
C ALA A 51 2.39 4.31 -7.00
N TYR A 52 2.51 4.13 -5.68
CA TYR A 52 2.76 5.20 -4.71
C TYR A 52 4.22 5.35 -4.26
N SER A 53 5.21 4.88 -5.04
CA SER A 53 6.62 5.11 -4.70
C SER A 53 6.87 6.62 -4.43
N PRO A 54 7.54 7.00 -3.32
CA PRO A 54 8.36 6.17 -2.44
C PRO A 54 7.66 5.55 -1.22
N LEU A 55 6.33 5.64 -1.10
CA LEU A 55 5.61 5.14 0.08
C LEU A 55 5.79 3.63 0.28
N THR A 56 6.06 3.22 1.51
CA THR A 56 6.20 1.81 1.93
C THR A 56 5.17 1.40 3.00
N GLY A 57 4.16 2.24 3.20
CA GLY A 57 3.17 2.10 4.25
C GLY A 57 2.09 3.17 4.14
N PHE A 58 1.04 3.01 4.96
CA PHE A 58 0.04 4.04 5.16
C PHE A 58 0.58 5.13 6.07
N MET A 59 0.21 6.38 5.80
CA MET A 59 0.65 7.56 6.54
C MET A 59 0.05 7.59 7.94
N THR A 60 0.85 8.01 8.91
CA THR A 60 0.41 8.37 10.27
C THR A 60 -0.37 9.68 10.26
N ARG A 61 -1.06 10.01 11.36
CA ARG A 61 -1.82 11.26 11.47
C ARG A 61 -0.93 12.48 11.26
N ALA A 62 0.28 12.45 11.81
CA ALA A 62 1.26 13.53 11.67
C ALA A 62 1.69 13.71 10.20
N GLN A 63 1.94 12.61 9.49
CA GLN A 63 2.28 12.65 8.06
C GLN A 63 1.09 13.17 7.23
N CYS A 64 -0.14 12.70 7.50
CA CYS A 64 -1.34 13.20 6.84
C CYS A 64 -1.49 14.73 7.00
N ALA A 65 -1.35 15.24 8.24
CA ALA A 65 -1.45 16.67 8.51
C ALA A 65 -0.37 17.48 7.77
N ARG A 66 0.86 16.97 7.69
CA ARG A 66 1.95 17.59 6.93
C ARG A 66 1.69 17.62 5.43
N ILE A 67 1.08 16.57 4.88
CA ILE A 67 0.68 16.57 3.46
C ILE A 67 -0.41 17.62 3.19
N GLU A 68 -1.36 17.77 4.11
CA GLU A 68 -2.42 18.76 3.98
C GLU A 68 -1.88 20.19 4.02
N SER A 69 -0.91 20.48 4.90
CA SER A 69 -0.33 21.82 5.05
C SER A 69 0.76 22.12 4.03
N ASP A 70 1.74 21.22 3.88
CA ASP A 70 3.03 21.51 3.24
C ASP A 70 3.23 20.74 1.93
N ARG A 71 2.39 19.71 1.68
CA ARG A 71 2.51 18.81 0.53
C ARG A 71 3.86 18.10 0.47
N GLN A 72 4.39 17.70 1.63
CA GLN A 72 5.72 17.10 1.75
C GLN A 72 5.73 15.82 2.57
N LEU A 73 6.48 14.82 2.10
CA LEU A 73 6.92 13.67 2.89
C LEU A 73 7.97 14.09 3.93
N ASP A 74 8.33 13.16 4.81
CA ASP A 74 9.27 13.43 5.90
C ASP A 74 10.67 13.84 5.42
N ASP A 75 11.08 13.34 4.25
CA ASP A 75 12.32 13.69 3.57
C ASP A 75 12.26 15.02 2.80
N GLY A 76 11.11 15.72 2.84
CA GLY A 76 10.86 16.98 2.14
C GLY A 76 10.45 16.82 0.67
N SER A 77 10.36 15.60 0.14
CA SER A 77 9.88 15.36 -1.22
C SER A 77 8.38 15.68 -1.33
N PHE A 78 7.96 16.16 -2.50
CA PHE A 78 6.58 16.57 -2.75
C PHE A 78 5.62 15.37 -2.76
N TRP A 79 4.47 15.52 -2.11
CA TRP A 79 3.39 14.54 -2.20
C TRP A 79 2.01 15.20 -2.07
N PRO A 80 1.06 14.90 -2.97
CA PRO A 80 -0.13 15.74 -3.12
C PRO A 80 -1.27 15.45 -2.15
N LEU A 81 -1.45 14.18 -1.73
CA LEU A 81 -2.65 13.73 -1.01
C LEU A 81 -2.32 12.70 0.07
N PRO A 82 -2.95 12.76 1.26
CA PRO A 82 -2.72 11.77 2.30
C PRO A 82 -3.15 10.35 1.86
N VAL A 83 -2.38 9.34 2.25
CA VAL A 83 -2.68 7.92 1.99
C VAL A 83 -2.74 7.19 3.32
N ALA A 84 -3.94 7.02 3.88
CA ALA A 84 -4.17 6.31 5.14
C ALA A 84 -5.18 5.16 4.93
N LEU A 85 -5.05 4.09 5.72
CA LEU A 85 -6.01 3.00 5.69
C LEU A 85 -7.21 3.36 6.57
N SER A 86 -8.38 3.54 6.00
CA SER A 86 -9.61 3.73 6.78
C SER A 86 -10.23 2.37 7.13
N SER A 87 -10.87 2.22 8.30
CA SER A 87 -11.69 1.06 8.66
C SER A 87 -12.82 1.47 9.61
N ARG A 88 -14.03 0.94 9.40
CA ARG A 88 -15.16 1.09 10.34
C ARG A 88 -15.36 -0.12 11.25
N GLN A 89 -14.47 -1.11 11.15
CA GLN A 89 -14.57 -2.34 11.93
C GLN A 89 -14.20 -2.05 13.39
N LYS A 90 -14.94 -2.64 14.33
CA LYS A 90 -14.75 -2.41 15.77
C LYS A 90 -13.33 -2.69 16.24
N ILE A 91 -12.70 -3.72 15.68
CA ILE A 91 -11.31 -4.09 16.01
C ILE A 91 -10.32 -2.96 15.75
N ALA A 92 -10.58 -2.07 14.77
CA ALA A 92 -9.70 -0.94 14.49
C ALA A 92 -9.59 0.02 15.68
N ALA A 93 -10.63 0.15 16.51
CA ALA A 93 -10.62 0.98 17.72
C ALA A 93 -9.75 0.39 18.85
N GLU A 94 -9.45 -0.92 18.78
CA GLU A 94 -8.71 -1.64 19.83
C GLU A 94 -7.20 -1.71 19.54
N LEU A 95 -6.81 -1.44 18.27
CA LEU A 95 -5.43 -1.46 17.82
C LEU A 95 -4.61 -0.30 18.38
N LYS A 96 -3.32 -0.57 18.61
CA LYS A 96 -2.35 0.39 19.16
C LYS A 96 -1.08 0.41 18.33
N PRO A 97 -0.29 1.49 18.39
CA PRO A 97 1.05 1.50 17.82
C PRO A 97 1.89 0.31 18.32
N GLY A 98 2.51 -0.41 17.39
CA GLY A 98 3.25 -1.65 17.63
C GLY A 98 2.47 -2.92 17.29
N ASP A 99 1.14 -2.86 17.23
CA ASP A 99 0.34 -4.02 16.84
C ASP A 99 0.55 -4.40 15.38
N ARG A 100 0.44 -5.69 15.09
CA ARG A 100 0.45 -6.23 13.73
C ARG A 100 -0.92 -6.76 13.40
N VAL A 101 -1.44 -6.36 12.25
CA VAL A 101 -2.78 -6.74 11.79
C VAL A 101 -2.72 -7.32 10.39
N ALA A 102 -3.38 -8.45 10.19
CA ALA A 102 -3.53 -9.07 8.88
C ALA A 102 -4.58 -8.32 8.06
N LEU A 103 -4.20 -7.85 6.86
CA LEU A 103 -5.09 -7.24 5.89
C LEU A 103 -5.56 -8.32 4.93
N ARG A 104 -6.88 -8.50 4.86
CA ARG A 104 -7.52 -9.51 4.02
C ARG A 104 -8.45 -8.85 3.01
N ASP A 105 -8.80 -9.54 1.93
CA ASP A 105 -9.93 -9.10 1.11
C ASP A 105 -11.28 -9.43 1.78
N GLY A 106 -12.39 -9.11 1.10
CA GLY A 106 -13.73 -9.38 1.61
C GLY A 106 -14.11 -10.86 1.70
N GLU A 107 -13.31 -11.77 1.15
CA GLU A 107 -13.49 -13.23 1.21
C GLU A 107 -12.54 -13.87 2.25
N GLY A 108 -11.71 -13.07 2.91
CA GLY A 108 -10.76 -13.51 3.93
C GLY A 108 -9.39 -13.94 3.37
N PHE A 109 -9.13 -13.74 2.08
CA PHE A 109 -7.84 -14.04 1.47
C PHE A 109 -6.78 -13.05 1.96
N MET A 110 -5.61 -13.58 2.35
CA MET A 110 -4.53 -12.81 2.97
C MET A 110 -3.77 -11.97 1.93
N LEU A 111 -3.77 -10.64 2.11
CA LEU A 111 -3.11 -9.70 1.21
C LEU A 111 -1.79 -9.18 1.76
N ALA A 112 -1.77 -8.73 3.02
CA ALA A 112 -0.61 -8.08 3.64
C ALA A 112 -0.67 -8.07 5.16
N VAL A 113 0.45 -7.79 5.82
CA VAL A 113 0.50 -7.43 7.25
C VAL A 113 0.78 -5.94 7.38
N LEU A 114 -0.01 -5.24 8.19
CA LEU A 114 0.23 -3.86 8.58
C LEU A 114 0.83 -3.84 9.99
N THR A 115 2.00 -3.21 10.14
CA THR A 115 2.55 -2.87 11.47
C THR A 115 2.11 -1.46 11.82
N VAL A 116 1.16 -1.38 12.75
CA VAL A 116 0.47 -0.15 13.14
C VAL A 116 1.46 0.81 13.80
N SER A 117 1.53 2.02 13.28
CA SER A 117 2.31 3.14 13.85
C SER A 117 1.42 4.20 14.47
N ASP A 118 0.20 4.36 13.95
CA ASP A 118 -0.77 5.34 14.46
C ASP A 118 -2.21 4.87 14.17
N VAL A 119 -3.13 5.19 15.07
CA VAL A 119 -4.57 4.90 14.94
C VAL A 119 -5.35 6.08 15.50
N TRP A 120 -6.27 6.64 14.72
CA TRP A 120 -7.08 7.78 15.15
C TRP A 120 -8.48 7.78 14.55
N ASP A 121 -9.43 8.39 15.27
CA ASP A 121 -10.80 8.57 14.79
C ASP A 121 -10.85 9.70 13.74
N ASP A 122 -11.61 9.42 12.69
CA ASP A 122 -12.03 10.36 11.66
C ASP A 122 -13.53 10.19 11.41
N ASN A 123 -14.33 10.89 12.23
CA ASN A 123 -15.77 11.04 12.03
C ASN A 123 -16.53 9.71 11.86
N GLY A 124 -16.23 8.73 12.73
CA GLY A 124 -16.89 7.42 12.72
C GLY A 124 -16.22 6.36 11.84
N ALA A 125 -15.03 6.65 11.31
CA ALA A 125 -14.08 5.66 10.82
C ALA A 125 -12.75 5.79 11.58
N TRP A 126 -12.00 4.70 11.68
CA TRP A 126 -10.65 4.70 12.22
C TRP A 126 -9.66 4.73 11.06
N LEU A 127 -8.72 5.67 11.10
CA LEU A 127 -7.59 5.70 10.18
C LEU A 127 -6.39 5.02 10.83
N LEU A 128 -5.67 4.22 10.05
CA LEU A 128 -4.49 3.49 10.46
C LEU A 128 -3.31 3.90 9.56
N GLY A 129 -2.22 4.28 10.21
CA GLY A 129 -0.92 4.51 9.60
C GLY A 129 0.07 3.43 10.03
N GLY A 130 0.98 3.03 9.15
CA GLY A 130 1.98 2.01 9.45
C GLY A 130 2.63 1.38 8.24
N ALA A 131 3.72 0.65 8.48
CA ALA A 131 4.47 -0.06 7.45
C ALA A 131 3.71 -1.30 6.96
N VAL A 132 3.77 -1.58 5.66
CA VAL A 132 3.04 -2.69 5.03
C VAL A 132 4.03 -3.72 4.49
N GLU A 133 3.77 -4.99 4.80
CA GLU A 133 4.47 -6.15 4.27
C GLU A 133 3.50 -6.98 3.43
N GLY A 134 3.68 -6.98 2.11
CA GLY A 134 2.78 -7.62 1.15
C GLY A 134 2.99 -9.12 1.05
N VAL A 135 1.90 -9.86 0.88
CA VAL A 135 1.87 -11.31 0.65
C VAL A 135 1.35 -11.60 -0.76
N ALA A 136 0.23 -11.00 -1.13
CA ALA A 136 -0.43 -11.20 -2.41
C ALA A 136 -1.22 -9.95 -2.81
N LEU A 137 -1.38 -9.75 -4.13
CA LEU A 137 -2.27 -8.72 -4.65
C LEU A 137 -3.73 -9.18 -4.56
N PRO A 138 -4.69 -8.24 -4.49
CA PRO A 138 -6.11 -8.57 -4.64
C PRO A 138 -6.36 -9.39 -5.92
N SER A 139 -7.26 -10.36 -5.83
CA SER A 139 -7.61 -11.20 -6.97
C SER A 139 -8.48 -10.44 -7.97
N HIS A 140 -8.05 -10.39 -9.23
CA HIS A 140 -8.80 -9.80 -10.33
C HIS A 140 -8.89 -10.81 -11.49
N PRO A 141 -9.92 -11.68 -11.52
CA PRO A 141 -10.09 -12.68 -12.59
C PRO A 141 -10.46 -12.04 -13.93
N ASP A 142 -11.04 -10.84 -13.89
CA ASP A 142 -11.42 -10.04 -15.03
C ASP A 142 -10.22 -9.27 -15.61
N PHE A 143 -10.14 -9.25 -16.95
CA PHE A 143 -9.15 -8.46 -17.69
C PHE A 143 -7.69 -8.71 -17.26
N ALA A 144 -7.36 -9.92 -16.81
CA ALA A 144 -6.02 -10.25 -16.30
C ALA A 144 -4.88 -9.87 -17.25
N SER A 145 -5.09 -9.97 -18.58
CA SER A 145 -4.10 -9.57 -19.59
C SER A 145 -3.93 -8.06 -19.78
N LEU A 146 -4.89 -7.25 -19.29
CA LEU A 146 -4.88 -5.78 -19.36
C LEU A 146 -4.41 -5.13 -18.06
N ARG A 147 -4.28 -5.91 -16.99
CA ARG A 147 -3.79 -5.44 -15.68
C ARG A 147 -2.28 -5.66 -15.64
N ALA A 148 -1.54 -4.57 -15.47
CA ALA A 148 -0.10 -4.60 -15.33
C ALA A 148 0.32 -3.72 -14.15
N THR A 149 1.17 -4.26 -13.28
CA THR A 149 1.86 -3.50 -12.25
C THR A 149 2.79 -2.45 -12.88
N PRO A 150 3.20 -1.40 -12.14
CA PRO A 150 4.20 -0.45 -12.61
C PRO A 150 5.49 -1.13 -13.11
N ALA A 151 5.93 -2.21 -12.45
CA ALA A 151 7.11 -2.98 -12.86
C ALA A 151 6.91 -3.67 -14.22
N GLU A 152 5.79 -4.36 -14.40
CA GLU A 152 5.47 -5.08 -15.64
C GLU A 152 5.30 -4.13 -16.83
N LEU A 153 4.64 -2.99 -16.60
CA LEU A 153 4.40 -1.97 -17.61
C LEU A 153 5.71 -1.27 -18.02
N ARG A 154 6.60 -0.97 -17.06
CA ARG A 154 7.95 -0.46 -17.34
C ARG A 154 8.78 -1.48 -18.11
N ALA A 155 8.72 -2.77 -17.75
CA ALA A 155 9.39 -3.84 -18.47
C ALA A 155 8.85 -3.98 -19.90
N LEU A 156 7.54 -3.84 -20.09
CA LEU A 156 6.91 -3.83 -21.41
C LEU A 156 7.42 -2.67 -22.26
N PHE A 157 7.48 -1.45 -21.72
CA PHE A 157 8.02 -0.29 -22.43
C PHE A 157 9.48 -0.50 -22.84
N ALA A 158 10.30 -1.04 -21.93
CA ALA A 158 11.69 -1.36 -22.23
C ALA A 158 11.81 -2.38 -23.38
N ARG A 159 11.03 -3.47 -23.35
CA ARG A 159 10.98 -4.47 -24.43
C ARG A 159 10.53 -3.89 -25.76
N ARG A 160 9.62 -2.91 -25.75
CA ARG A 160 9.14 -2.20 -26.95
C ARG A 160 10.05 -1.06 -27.39
N GLY A 161 11.11 -0.75 -26.64
CA GLY A 161 11.99 0.39 -26.92
C GLY A 161 11.33 1.75 -26.70
N TRP A 162 10.20 1.81 -25.99
CA TRP A 162 9.46 3.04 -25.72
C TRP A 162 10.12 3.80 -24.58
N ARG A 163 10.49 5.07 -24.86
CA ARG A 163 11.20 5.93 -23.90
C ARG A 163 10.42 7.19 -23.54
N ARG A 164 9.39 7.51 -24.33
CA ARG A 164 8.45 8.60 -24.12
C ARG A 164 7.05 8.05 -24.31
N VAL A 165 6.25 8.09 -23.27
CA VAL A 165 4.86 7.64 -23.23
C VAL A 165 4.04 8.83 -22.75
N VAL A 166 2.93 9.12 -23.42
CA VAL A 166 2.03 10.23 -23.11
C VAL A 166 0.97 9.77 -22.13
#